data_AF-A0A838D1H2-F1
#
_entry.id   AF-A0A838D1H2-F1
#
_cell.length_a   1.000
_cell.length_b   1.000
_cell.length_c   1.000
_cell.angle_alpha   90.00
_cell.angle_beta   90.00
_cell.angle_gamma   90.00
#
_symmetry.space_group_name_H-M   'P 1'
#
loop_
_entity.id
_entity.type
_entity.pdbx_description
1 polymer ?
#
loop_
_entity_poly.entity_id
_entity_poly.type
_entity_poly.pdbx_seq_one_letter_code
_entity_poly.pdbx_strand_id
1 'polypeptide(L)'
;MAQGRERTEHAVAGAVSLEEARRAAGAHAATGPGSGDPLVAGLRRAGLLPLLVLHLLGDGPSYGNQLMERVAELTGGLLTVNPNTMYPLLRQLEGDGLVAGEWEHPQRRSRRFYRLTDDGAGERARLAAELGPRLAAMADGLATLRRALDQG
;
A
#
# COMPACT_ATOMS: atom_id res chain seq x y z
N MET A 1 15.98 29.13 8.35
CA MET A 1 14.78 28.36 7.93
C MET A 1 14.81 28.13 6.41
N ALA A 2 15.72 27.27 5.93
CA ALA A 2 15.93 27.04 4.49
C ALA A 2 16.52 25.64 4.20
N GLN A 3 16.01 24.58 4.86
CA GLN A 3 16.50 23.20 4.66
C GLN A 3 15.42 22.18 4.28
N GLY A 4 14.14 22.58 4.21
CA GLY A 4 13.03 21.67 3.88
C GLY A 4 12.70 21.53 2.38
N ARG A 5 13.22 22.43 1.53
CA ARG A 5 12.83 22.53 0.11
C ARG A 5 13.66 21.62 -0.81
N GLU A 6 14.94 21.43 -0.49
CA GLU A 6 15.89 20.66 -1.31
C GLU A 6 15.70 19.14 -1.20
N ARG A 7 15.14 18.63 -0.10
CA ARG A 7 14.89 17.19 0.07
C ARG A 7 13.72 16.68 -0.77
N THR A 8 12.71 17.51 -1.00
CA THR A 8 11.54 17.14 -1.81
C THR A 8 11.89 17.14 -3.30
N GLU A 9 12.75 18.06 -3.75
CA GLU A 9 13.21 18.10 -5.14
C GLU A 9 14.03 16.84 -5.53
N HIS A 10 14.84 16.32 -4.60
CA HIS A 10 15.65 15.12 -4.86
C HIS A 10 14.88 13.80 -4.80
N ALA A 11 13.70 13.77 -4.17
CA ALA A 11 12.79 12.61 -4.16
C ALA A 11 11.92 12.51 -5.43
N VAL A 12 11.78 13.61 -6.17
CA VAL A 12 10.94 13.71 -7.38
C VAL A 12 11.67 13.20 -8.64
N ALA A 13 13.01 13.15 -8.62
CA ALA A 13 13.84 12.77 -9.78
C ALA A 13 13.83 11.26 -10.12
N GLY A 14 13.23 10.41 -9.27
CA GLY A 14 13.14 8.96 -9.49
C GLY A 14 11.77 8.46 -9.99
N ALA A 15 10.83 9.36 -10.31
CA ALA A 15 9.46 8.96 -10.63
C ALA A 15 9.37 8.34 -12.04
N VAL A 16 9.04 7.04 -12.06
CA VAL A 16 8.71 6.23 -13.23
C VAL A 16 7.75 6.97 -14.17
N SER A 17 8.01 6.87 -15.49
CA SER A 17 7.26 7.59 -16.53
C SER A 17 5.75 7.32 -16.41
N LEU A 18 4.93 8.35 -16.64
CA LEU A 18 3.47 8.25 -16.69
C LEU A 18 2.98 7.17 -17.67
N GLU A 19 3.77 6.89 -18.71
CA GLU A 19 3.50 5.87 -19.71
C GLU A 19 3.81 4.45 -19.22
N GLU A 20 4.87 4.29 -18.42
CA GLU A 20 5.21 3.03 -17.75
C GLU A 20 4.19 2.71 -16.65
N ALA A 21 3.74 3.71 -15.89
CA ALA A 21 2.64 3.58 -14.94
C ALA A 21 1.31 3.19 -15.63
N ARG A 22 1.05 3.70 -16.84
CA ARG A 22 -0.10 3.27 -17.66
C ARG A 22 0.06 1.83 -18.16
N ARG A 23 1.27 1.43 -18.53
CA ARG A 23 1.59 0.06 -18.99
C ARG A 23 1.45 -0.96 -17.85
N ALA A 24 1.86 -0.60 -16.63
CA ALA A 24 1.66 -1.40 -15.41
C ALA A 24 0.18 -1.47 -14.98
N ALA A 25 -0.57 -0.37 -15.11
CA ALA A 25 -2.01 -0.35 -14.86
C ALA A 25 -2.82 -1.22 -15.85
N GLY A 26 -2.35 -1.34 -17.11
CA GLY A 26 -2.95 -2.23 -18.12
C GLY A 26 -2.81 -3.72 -17.81
N ALA A 27 -1.83 -4.11 -17.00
CA ALA A 27 -1.60 -5.51 -16.62
C ALA A 27 -2.49 -5.99 -15.45
N HIS A 28 -3.07 -5.07 -14.69
CA HIS A 28 -3.92 -5.38 -13.52
C HIS A 28 -5.41 -5.55 -13.87
N ALA A 29 -5.76 -5.53 -15.16
CA ALA A 29 -7.12 -5.77 -15.64
C ALA A 29 -7.53 -7.26 -15.67
N ALA A 30 -6.65 -8.18 -15.24
CA ALA A 30 -7.00 -9.57 -15.04
C ALA A 30 -7.38 -9.80 -13.57
N THR A 31 -8.61 -10.26 -13.36
CA THR A 31 -9.15 -10.78 -12.09
C THR A 31 -8.20 -11.82 -11.48
N GLY A 32 -7.22 -11.36 -10.70
CA GLY A 32 -6.37 -12.21 -9.87
C GLY A 32 -7.12 -12.67 -8.61
N PRO A 33 -6.68 -13.76 -7.95
CA PRO A 33 -7.31 -14.32 -6.77
C PRO A 33 -7.19 -13.38 -5.57
N GLY A 34 -8.09 -12.39 -5.51
CA GLY A 34 -8.15 -11.41 -4.43
C GLY A 34 -9.56 -10.92 -4.15
N SER A 35 -10.52 -11.09 -5.06
CA SER A 35 -11.93 -10.73 -4.84
C SER A 35 -12.73 -11.82 -4.12
N GLY A 36 -12.25 -13.07 -4.10
CA GLY A 36 -13.00 -14.22 -3.57
C GLY A 36 -12.28 -15.03 -2.48
N ASP A 37 -11.02 -14.74 -2.15
CA ASP A 37 -10.28 -15.51 -1.14
C ASP A 37 -10.78 -15.13 0.28
N PRO A 38 -11.36 -16.07 1.04
CA PRO A 38 -11.91 -15.80 2.37
C PRO A 38 -10.83 -15.42 3.41
N LEU A 39 -9.59 -15.90 3.25
CA LEU A 39 -8.47 -15.57 4.11
C LEU A 39 -8.03 -14.13 3.88
N VAL A 40 -7.83 -13.73 2.63
CA VAL A 40 -7.47 -12.34 2.27
C VAL A 40 -8.60 -11.38 2.66
N ALA A 41 -9.85 -11.76 2.45
CA ALA A 41 -11.00 -10.96 2.87
C ALA A 41 -11.05 -10.77 4.41
N GLY A 42 -10.71 -11.82 5.17
CA GLY A 42 -10.60 -11.75 6.63
C GLY A 42 -9.51 -10.80 7.11
N LEU A 43 -8.34 -10.84 6.46
CA LEU A 43 -7.23 -9.92 6.78
C LEU A 43 -7.54 -8.48 6.39
N ARG A 44 -8.18 -8.25 5.24
CA ARG A 44 -8.63 -6.91 4.83
C ARG A 44 -9.57 -6.29 5.88
N ARG A 45 -10.55 -7.05 6.36
CA ARG A 45 -11.47 -6.58 7.42
C ARG A 45 -10.75 -6.27 8.74
N ALA A 46 -9.63 -6.94 9.01
CA ALA A 46 -8.81 -6.70 10.18
C ALA A 46 -7.77 -5.57 10.02
N GLY A 47 -7.83 -4.80 8.92
CA GLY A 47 -6.97 -3.63 8.74
C GLY A 47 -5.68 -3.87 7.93
N LEU A 48 -5.58 -4.98 7.19
CA LEU A 48 -4.38 -5.27 6.38
C LEU A 48 -4.09 -4.17 5.35
N LEU A 49 -5.09 -3.66 4.64
CA LEU A 49 -4.86 -2.68 3.58
C LEU A 49 -4.35 -1.32 4.14
N PRO A 50 -4.96 -0.73 5.18
CA PRO A 50 -4.38 0.42 5.90
C PRO A 50 -2.94 0.18 6.36
N LEU A 51 -2.66 -0.99 6.97
CA LEU A 51 -1.31 -1.34 7.42
C LEU A 51 -0.30 -1.30 6.27
N LEU A 52 -0.61 -1.92 5.14
CA LEU A 52 0.29 -1.95 3.98
C LEU A 52 0.50 -0.56 3.38
N VAL A 53 -0.56 0.26 3.27
CA VAL A 53 -0.43 1.64 2.78
C VAL A 53 0.47 2.47 3.69
N LEU A 54 0.23 2.45 5.00
CA LEU A 54 1.07 3.18 5.97
C LEU A 54 2.51 2.65 6.02
N HIS A 55 2.70 1.34 5.85
CA HIS A 55 4.02 0.73 5.72
C HIS A 55 4.79 1.27 4.51
N LEU A 56 4.19 1.21 3.32
CA LEU A 56 4.82 1.66 2.06
C LEU A 56 5.10 3.17 2.03
N LEU A 57 4.26 3.98 2.70
CA LEU A 57 4.48 5.41 2.89
C LEU A 57 5.59 5.72 3.90
N GLY A 58 5.97 4.74 4.72
CA GLY A 58 7.13 4.82 5.60
C GLY A 58 8.47 4.79 4.85
N ASP A 59 8.49 4.21 3.65
CA ASP A 59 9.69 4.20 2.79
C ASP A 59 9.89 5.53 2.06
N GLY A 60 8.82 6.33 1.93
CA GLY A 60 8.83 7.63 1.29
C GLY A 60 7.47 8.03 0.72
N PRO A 61 7.31 9.30 0.30
CA PRO A 61 6.07 9.78 -0.31
C PRO A 61 5.69 9.01 -1.58
N SER A 62 4.39 8.77 -1.78
CA SER A 62 3.88 8.00 -2.93
C SER A 62 2.48 8.48 -3.35
N TYR A 63 2.01 8.11 -4.54
CA TYR A 63 0.66 8.40 -5.03
C TYR A 63 -0.16 7.12 -5.24
N GLY A 64 -1.48 7.28 -5.41
CA GLY A 64 -2.43 6.17 -5.39
C GLY A 64 -2.11 5.02 -6.34
N ASN A 65 -1.76 5.29 -7.60
CA ASN A 65 -1.43 4.23 -8.56
C ASN A 65 -0.16 3.47 -8.16
N GLN A 66 0.89 4.18 -7.76
CA GLN A 66 2.13 3.56 -7.29
C GLN A 66 1.90 2.72 -6.02
N LEU A 67 1.02 3.15 -5.11
CA LEU A 67 0.65 2.35 -3.94
C LEU A 67 -0.09 1.06 -4.33
N MET A 68 -0.98 1.11 -5.32
CA MET A 68 -1.68 -0.10 -5.80
C MET A 68 -0.70 -1.13 -6.38
N GLU A 69 0.27 -0.67 -7.17
CA GLU A 69 1.34 -1.51 -7.74
C GLU A 69 2.20 -2.12 -6.64
N ARG A 70 2.72 -1.29 -5.71
CA ARG A 70 3.57 -1.75 -4.61
C ARG A 70 2.85 -2.71 -3.65
N VAL A 71 1.54 -2.55 -3.44
CA VAL A 71 0.74 -3.50 -2.65
C VAL A 71 0.66 -4.86 -3.34
N ALA A 72 0.43 -4.88 -4.66
CA ALA A 72 0.39 -6.13 -5.42
C ALA A 72 1.76 -6.83 -5.40
N GLU A 73 2.85 -6.08 -5.59
CA GLU A 73 4.22 -6.60 -5.53
C GLU A 73 4.57 -7.18 -4.16
N LEU A 74 4.35 -6.40 -3.09
CA LEU A 74 4.67 -6.81 -1.71
C LEU A 74 3.92 -8.08 -1.28
N THR A 75 2.72 -8.30 -1.82
CA THR A 75 1.89 -9.46 -1.49
C THR A 75 2.01 -10.61 -2.48
N GLY A 76 2.93 -10.53 -3.46
CA GLY A 76 3.07 -11.55 -4.49
C GLY A 76 1.80 -11.76 -5.32
N GLY A 77 0.99 -10.71 -5.48
CA GLY A 77 -0.28 -10.74 -6.19
C GLY A 77 -1.49 -11.24 -5.39
N LEU A 78 -1.33 -11.66 -4.13
CA LEU A 78 -2.45 -12.09 -3.27
C LEU A 78 -3.43 -10.95 -2.98
N LEU A 79 -2.93 -9.71 -2.96
CA LEU A 79 -3.73 -8.53 -2.69
C LEU A 79 -3.58 -7.51 -3.83
N THR A 80 -4.58 -7.44 -4.70
CA THR A 80 -4.71 -6.34 -5.67
C THR A 80 -5.73 -5.32 -5.18
N VAL A 81 -5.49 -4.04 -5.46
CA VAL A 81 -6.35 -2.94 -5.02
C VAL A 81 -6.69 -2.08 -6.23
N ASN A 82 -7.97 -1.76 -6.38
CA ASN A 82 -8.43 -0.90 -7.48
C ASN A 82 -8.60 0.56 -7.00
N PRO A 83 -8.73 1.52 -7.95
CA PRO A 83 -8.94 2.93 -7.63
C PRO A 83 -10.13 3.21 -6.69
N ASN A 84 -11.24 2.49 -6.87
CA ASN A 84 -12.46 2.66 -6.08
C ASN A 84 -12.31 2.20 -4.61
N THR A 85 -11.22 1.51 -4.28
CA THR A 85 -10.85 1.16 -2.91
C THR A 85 -9.70 2.03 -2.41
N MET A 86 -8.66 2.23 -3.22
CA MET A 86 -7.46 2.96 -2.81
C MET A 86 -7.74 4.43 -2.51
N TYR A 87 -8.46 5.13 -3.40
CA TYR A 87 -8.65 6.57 -3.23
C TYR A 87 -9.61 6.94 -2.07
N PRO A 88 -10.71 6.21 -1.82
CA PRO A 88 -11.48 6.41 -0.58
C PRO A 88 -10.65 6.15 0.68
N LEU A 89 -9.83 5.09 0.71
CA LEU A 89 -8.95 4.82 1.84
C LEU A 89 -7.95 5.95 2.07
N LEU A 90 -7.26 6.43 1.03
CA LEU A 90 -6.30 7.53 1.15
C LEU A 90 -6.96 8.81 1.68
N ARG A 91 -8.19 9.12 1.24
CA ARG A 91 -8.97 10.24 1.77
C ARG A 91 -9.34 10.05 3.23
N GLN A 92 -9.68 8.82 3.64
CA GLN A 92 -9.96 8.50 5.04
C GLN A 92 -8.71 8.68 5.90
N LEU A 93 -7.59 8.05 5.52
CA LEU A 93 -6.32 8.17 6.24
C LEU A 93 -5.85 9.63 6.34
N GLU A 94 -6.08 10.43 5.29
CA GLU A 94 -5.79 11.87 5.30
C GLU A 94 -6.72 12.63 6.25
N GLY A 95 -8.02 12.32 6.24
CA GLY A 95 -9.00 12.88 7.17
C GLY A 95 -8.73 12.53 8.63
N ASP A 96 -8.18 11.35 8.87
CA ASP A 96 -7.77 10.86 10.20
C ASP A 96 -6.40 11.42 10.65
N GLY A 97 -5.73 12.21 9.81
CA GLY A 97 -4.42 12.79 10.12
C GLY A 97 -3.24 11.80 10.02
N LEU A 98 -3.48 10.57 9.56
CA LEU A 98 -2.47 9.51 9.46
C LEU A 98 -1.55 9.67 8.25
N VAL A 99 -2.00 10.41 7.23
CA VAL A 99 -1.18 10.80 6.07
C VAL A 99 -1.45 12.26 5.73
N ALA A 100 -0.48 12.92 5.10
CA ALA A 100 -0.65 14.26 4.56
C ALA A 100 -0.53 14.23 3.04
N GLY A 101 -1.51 14.81 2.33
CA GLY A 101 -1.56 14.86 0.87
C GLY A 101 -1.12 16.21 0.30
N GLU A 102 -0.20 16.17 -0.66
CA GLU A 102 0.32 17.33 -1.38
C GLU A 102 0.15 17.13 -2.90
N TRP A 103 -0.32 18.16 -3.60
CA TRP A 103 -0.40 18.10 -5.06
C TRP A 103 0.99 18.34 -5.66
N GLU A 104 1.39 17.49 -6.61
CA GLU A 104 2.65 17.60 -7.34
C GLU A 104 2.88 19.00 -7.92
N HIS A 105 1.83 19.56 -8.53
CA HIS A 105 1.84 20.92 -9.04
C HIS A 105 0.59 21.67 -8.54
N PRO A 106 0.75 22.86 -7.93
CA PRO A 106 -0.37 23.61 -7.38
C PRO A 106 -1.46 23.95 -8.41
N GLN A 107 -1.05 24.21 -9.66
CA GLN A 107 -1.96 24.62 -10.74
C GLN A 107 -2.50 23.43 -11.56
N ARG A 108 -1.64 22.45 -11.90
CA ARG A 108 -2.04 21.33 -12.77
C ARG A 108 -2.74 20.19 -12.02
N ARG A 109 -2.46 20.03 -10.72
CA ARG A 109 -3.04 18.99 -9.84
C ARG A 109 -3.10 17.59 -10.50
N SER A 110 -2.04 17.23 -11.22
CA SER A 110 -1.94 15.98 -11.98
C SER A 110 -1.91 14.75 -11.08
N ARG A 111 -1.21 14.85 -9.95
CA ARG A 111 -0.98 13.77 -9.00
C ARG A 111 -1.01 14.31 -7.57
N ARG A 112 -1.65 13.57 -6.66
CA ARG A 112 -1.60 13.81 -5.22
C ARG A 112 -0.66 12.80 -4.59
N PHE A 113 0.44 13.30 -4.03
CA PHE A 113 1.39 12.52 -3.26
C PHE A 113 0.98 12.54 -1.79
N TYR A 114 1.11 11.42 -1.13
CA TYR A 114 0.85 11.25 0.29
C TYR A 114 2.17 10.96 0.99
N ARG A 115 2.33 11.51 2.20
CA ARG A 115 3.44 11.20 3.10
C ARG A 115 2.89 10.72 4.44
N LEU A 116 3.60 9.79 5.07
CA LEU A 116 3.28 9.32 6.42
C LEU A 116 3.45 10.48 7.44
N THR A 117 2.54 10.58 8.40
CA THR A 117 2.66 11.46 9.57
C THR A 117 3.16 10.68 10.78
N ASP A 118 3.49 11.37 11.88
CA ASP A 118 3.88 10.72 13.13
C ASP A 118 2.72 9.88 13.70
N ASP A 119 1.49 10.40 13.65
CA ASP A 119 0.28 9.66 14.02
C ASP A 119 0.07 8.42 13.14
N GLY A 120 0.32 8.56 11.83
CA GLY A 120 0.31 7.44 10.88
C GLY A 120 1.34 6.37 11.20
N ALA A 121 2.54 6.76 11.65
CA ALA A 121 3.57 5.82 12.08
C ALA A 121 3.15 5.08 13.36
N GLY A 122 2.48 5.75 14.28
CA GLY A 122 1.88 5.15 15.47
C GLY A 122 0.79 4.13 15.12
N GLU A 123 -0.14 4.50 14.23
CA GLU A 123 -1.22 3.60 13.79
C GLU A 123 -0.68 2.40 13.01
N ARG A 124 0.34 2.61 12.17
CA ARG A 124 1.07 1.51 11.51
C ARG A 124 1.62 0.52 12.53
N ALA A 125 2.25 1.01 13.60
CA ALA A 125 2.80 0.14 14.64
C ALA A 125 1.69 -0.61 15.40
N ARG A 126 0.57 0.06 15.70
CA ARG A 126 -0.60 -0.56 16.34
C ARG A 126 -1.16 -1.70 15.49
N LEU A 127 -1.43 -1.44 14.21
CA LEU A 127 -1.94 -2.43 13.26
C LEU A 127 -0.95 -3.59 13.05
N ALA A 128 0.35 -3.31 13.01
CA ALA A 128 1.39 -4.33 12.90
C ALA A 128 1.41 -5.25 14.13
N ALA A 129 1.27 -4.69 15.34
CA ALA A 129 1.19 -5.47 16.58
C ALA A 129 -0.09 -6.33 16.64
N GLU A 130 -1.20 -5.83 16.12
CA GLU A 130 -2.48 -6.56 16.06
C GLU A 130 -2.46 -7.71 15.03
N LEU A 131 -1.98 -7.43 13.82
CA LEU A 131 -2.01 -8.38 12.70
C LEU A 131 -0.81 -9.32 12.66
N GLY A 132 0.34 -8.92 13.21
CA GLY A 132 1.59 -9.68 13.18
C GLY A 132 1.45 -11.13 13.64
N PRO A 133 0.91 -11.40 14.85
CA PRO A 133 0.72 -12.76 15.35
C PRO A 133 -0.20 -13.60 14.44
N ARG A 134 -1.24 -12.98 13.88
CA ARG A 134 -2.18 -13.67 12.98
C ARG A 134 -1.52 -14.05 11.66
N LEU A 135 -0.73 -13.15 11.08
CA LEU A 135 0.02 -13.40 9.85
C LEU A 135 1.07 -14.51 10.07
N ALA A 136 1.78 -14.48 11.20
CA ALA A 136 2.74 -15.52 11.57
C ALA A 136 2.07 -16.90 11.69
N ALA A 137 0.98 -17.01 12.44
CA ALA A 137 0.24 -18.26 12.59
C ALA A 137 -0.28 -18.82 11.23
N MET A 138 -0.74 -17.94 10.34
CA MET A 138 -1.17 -18.34 8.99
C MET A 138 0.02 -18.85 8.15
N ALA A 139 1.16 -18.16 8.20
CA ALA A 139 2.36 -18.57 7.48
C ALA A 139 2.85 -19.94 7.95
N ASP A 140 2.89 -20.18 9.26
CA ASP A 140 3.29 -21.45 9.86
C ASP A 140 2.33 -22.59 9.46
N GLY A 141 1.02 -22.31 9.48
CA GLY A 141 -0.01 -23.25 9.05
C GLY A 141 0.12 -23.64 7.59
N LEU A 142 0.27 -22.66 6.69
CA LEU A 142 0.46 -22.90 5.25
C LEU A 142 1.76 -23.64 4.96
N ALA A 143 2.85 -23.30 5.64
CA ALA A 143 4.13 -24.00 5.49
C ALA A 143 4.04 -25.46 5.95
N THR A 144 3.26 -25.74 6.99
CA THR A 144 2.99 -27.10 7.47
C THR A 144 2.13 -27.89 6.49
N LEU A 145 1.05 -27.28 5.98
CA LEU A 145 0.19 -27.91 4.97
C LEU A 145 0.97 -28.26 3.70
N ARG A 146 1.79 -27.33 3.18
CA ARG A 146 2.63 -27.58 2.00
C ARG A 146 3.54 -28.79 2.21
N ARG A 147 4.27 -28.84 3.33
CA ARG A 147 5.17 -29.97 3.64
C ARG A 147 4.44 -31.31 3.72
N ALA A 148 3.21 -31.33 4.23
CA ALA A 148 2.41 -32.55 4.30
C ALA A 148 1.97 -33.03 2.92
N LEU A 149 1.62 -32.11 2.01
CA LEU A 149 1.26 -32.44 0.63
C LEU A 149 2.45 -32.92 -0.20
N ASP A 150 3.65 -32.39 0.03
CA ASP A 150 4.87 -32.79 -0.70
C ASP A 150 5.38 -34.21 -0.32
N GLN A 151 4.87 -34.79 0.78
CA GLN A 151 5.30 -36.10 1.31
C GLN A 151 4.34 -37.25 1.00
N GLY A 152 3.21 -36.98 0.32
CA GLY A 152 2.22 -37.97 -0.09
C GLY A 152 2.19 -38.18 -1.59
#